data_AF-A0A957TPV0-F1
#
_entry.id   AF-A0A957TPV0-F1
#
_cell.length_a   1.000
_cell.length_b   1.000
_cell.length_c   1.000
_cell.angle_alpha   90.00
_cell.angle_beta   90.00
_cell.angle_gamma   90.00
#
_symmetry.space_group_name_H-M   'P 1'
#
loop_
_entity.id
_entity.type
_entity.pdbx_description
1 polymer ?
#
loop_
_entity_poly.entity_id
_entity_poly.type
_entity_poly.pdbx_seq_one_letter_code
_entity_poly.pdbx_strand_id
1 'polypeptide(L)'
;PFQVSGRYEASVINSYFDILVRYGDQNVVLNFQDLIEITPNPTGSIDVRLRNLEYDLTSAIKKVVFGFQSVGSVLAALSEPVELTLYTTPDTTPPDLQEAITTIQTVAQSIADDAGGKFIFNTVNPDDPNSGITRQQLFDDYNLQPFLTSLFSNDSYYLHMVLKNGTTQEVIYPTNDLSEGAIRSQIENALKRSSTGFLKTVGLWTPPSVPTQDMFGQQRQP
;
A
#
# COMPACT_ATOMS: atom_id res chain seq x y z
N PRO A 1 -21.88 -12.34 -23.88
CA PRO A 1 -23.34 -12.36 -24.10
C PRO A 1 -24.00 -13.55 -23.39
N PHE A 2 -24.74 -13.31 -22.31
CA PHE A 2 -25.54 -14.36 -21.68
C PHE A 2 -26.85 -14.50 -22.45
N GLN A 3 -27.17 -15.70 -22.93
CA GLN A 3 -28.47 -16.00 -23.52
C GLN A 3 -29.41 -16.47 -22.41
N VAL A 4 -30.41 -15.64 -22.07
CA VAL A 4 -31.52 -16.06 -21.22
C VAL A 4 -32.68 -16.39 -22.14
N SER A 5 -33.03 -17.67 -22.24
CA SER A 5 -34.17 -18.12 -23.05
C SER A 5 -35.46 -18.04 -22.23
N GLY A 6 -36.32 -17.06 -22.52
CA GLY A 6 -37.72 -17.05 -22.08
C GLY A 6 -38.64 -17.70 -23.12
N ARG A 7 -39.83 -18.13 -22.71
CA ARG A 7 -40.82 -18.80 -23.59
C ARG A 7 -41.29 -17.93 -24.78
N TYR A 8 -41.06 -16.62 -24.74
CA TYR A 8 -41.52 -15.64 -25.75
C TYR A 8 -40.48 -14.56 -26.11
N GLU A 9 -39.25 -14.62 -25.59
CA GLU A 9 -38.24 -13.59 -25.87
C GLU A 9 -36.82 -14.16 -25.71
N ALA A 10 -35.96 -13.87 -26.69
CA ALA A 10 -34.52 -14.06 -26.61
C ALA A 10 -33.88 -12.67 -26.53
N SER A 11 -33.59 -12.21 -25.33
CA SER A 11 -32.85 -10.97 -25.12
C SER A 11 -31.37 -11.29 -24.94
N VAL A 12 -30.51 -10.70 -25.77
CA VAL A 12 -29.06 -10.82 -25.65
C VAL A 12 -28.57 -9.73 -24.69
N ILE A 13 -28.27 -10.12 -23.46
CA ILE A 13 -27.67 -9.20 -22.48
C ILE A 13 -26.14 -9.31 -22.59
N ASN A 14 -25.51 -8.23 -23.03
CA ASN A 14 -24.06 -8.09 -23.01
C ASN A 14 -23.62 -7.64 -21.61
N SER A 15 -23.28 -8.60 -20.76
CA SER A 15 -22.67 -8.31 -19.46
C SER A 15 -21.15 -8.41 -19.58
N TYR A 16 -20.47 -7.31 -19.31
CA TYR A 16 -19.02 -7.26 -19.12
C TYR A 16 -18.77 -7.04 -17.63
N PHE A 17 -17.97 -7.92 -17.02
CA PHE A 17 -17.58 -7.80 -15.64
C PHE A 17 -16.17 -8.35 -15.45
N ASP A 18 -15.47 -7.78 -14.48
CA ASP A 18 -14.21 -8.28 -13.96
C ASP A 18 -14.44 -8.76 -12.52
N ILE A 19 -13.67 -9.74 -12.07
CA ILE A 19 -13.70 -10.21 -10.69
C ILE A 19 -12.46 -9.69 -9.98
N LEU A 20 -12.66 -8.80 -9.00
CA LEU A 20 -11.60 -8.37 -8.09
C LEU A 20 -11.56 -9.30 -6.87
N VAL A 21 -10.48 -10.04 -6.73
CA VAL A 21 -10.16 -10.81 -5.53
C VAL A 21 -9.15 -10.01 -4.70
N ARG A 22 -9.52 -9.62 -3.48
CA ARG A 22 -8.67 -8.82 -2.59
C ARG A 22 -8.55 -9.46 -1.22
N TYR A 23 -7.34 -9.53 -0.69
CA TYR A 23 -7.08 -9.92 0.68
C TYR A 23 -5.94 -9.06 1.25
N GLY A 24 -6.27 -8.23 2.25
CA GLY A 24 -5.36 -7.22 2.79
C GLY A 24 -4.86 -6.24 1.73
N ASP A 25 -3.53 -6.25 1.52
CA ASP A 25 -2.81 -5.44 0.54
C ASP A 25 -2.61 -6.13 -0.82
N GLN A 26 -2.96 -7.41 -0.94
CA GLN A 26 -2.88 -8.14 -2.20
C GLN A 26 -4.20 -8.08 -2.95
N ASN A 27 -4.13 -7.90 -4.26
CA ASN A 27 -5.26 -8.04 -5.15
C ASN A 27 -4.88 -8.77 -6.44
N VAL A 28 -5.88 -9.37 -7.07
CA VAL A 28 -5.84 -9.94 -8.41
C VAL A 28 -7.15 -9.58 -9.08
N VAL A 29 -7.08 -9.09 -10.32
CA VAL A 29 -8.25 -8.86 -11.17
C VAL A 29 -8.27 -9.98 -12.21
N LEU A 30 -9.37 -10.74 -12.26
CA LEU A 30 -9.64 -11.69 -13.32
C LEU A 30 -10.53 -11.00 -14.35
N ASN A 31 -9.98 -10.76 -15.53
CA ASN A 31 -10.68 -10.05 -16.58
C ASN A 31 -11.49 -11.00 -17.46
N PHE A 32 -12.30 -10.43 -18.35
CA PHE A 32 -13.12 -11.21 -19.29
C PHE A 32 -12.31 -12.23 -20.11
N GLN A 33 -11.09 -11.89 -20.57
CA GLN A 33 -10.25 -12.79 -21.36
C GLN A 33 -9.73 -13.99 -20.54
N ASP A 34 -9.55 -13.79 -19.24
CA ASP A 34 -9.13 -14.85 -18.32
C ASP A 34 -10.28 -15.83 -18.01
N LEU A 35 -11.51 -15.33 -17.99
CA LEU A 35 -12.68 -16.06 -17.48
C LEU A 35 -13.43 -16.87 -18.54
N ILE A 36 -13.38 -16.46 -19.81
CA ILE A 36 -14.18 -17.06 -20.87
C ILE A 36 -13.34 -17.74 -21.95
N GLU A 37 -13.89 -18.79 -22.53
CA GLU A 37 -13.41 -19.45 -23.74
C GLU A 37 -14.39 -19.18 -24.89
N ILE A 38 -13.85 -18.85 -26.06
CA ILE A 38 -14.61 -18.60 -27.28
C ILE A 38 -14.36 -19.77 -28.24
N THR A 39 -15.40 -20.55 -28.53
CA THR A 39 -15.33 -21.64 -29.48
C THR A 39 -16.13 -21.29 -30.74
N PRO A 40 -15.49 -21.20 -31.92
CA PRO A 40 -16.21 -21.00 -33.18
C PRO A 40 -16.90 -22.30 -33.60
N ASN A 41 -18.20 -22.24 -33.89
CA ASN A 41 -18.93 -23.38 -34.43
C ASN A 41 -18.77 -23.47 -35.95
N PRO A 42 -18.78 -24.68 -36.55
CA PRO A 42 -18.71 -24.87 -38.00
C PRO A 42 -19.82 -24.19 -38.79
N THR A 43 -20.93 -23.87 -38.14
CA THR A 43 -22.11 -23.16 -38.70
C THR A 43 -21.98 -21.63 -38.68
N GLY A 44 -20.84 -21.10 -38.21
CA GLY A 44 -20.57 -19.66 -38.15
C GLY A 44 -21.11 -18.95 -36.90
N SER A 45 -21.73 -19.69 -35.96
CA SER A 45 -22.08 -19.15 -34.65
C SER A 45 -20.89 -19.19 -33.68
N ILE A 46 -20.87 -18.30 -32.70
CA ILE A 46 -19.83 -18.23 -31.66
C ILE A 46 -20.44 -18.75 -30.35
N ASP A 47 -19.83 -19.76 -29.77
CA ASP A 47 -20.15 -20.23 -28.42
C ASP A 47 -19.18 -19.60 -27.40
N VAL A 48 -19.74 -19.06 -26.32
CA VAL A 48 -18.97 -18.40 -25.25
C VAL A 48 -19.31 -19.07 -23.94
N ARG A 49 -18.32 -19.70 -23.32
CA ARG A 49 -18.46 -20.39 -22.04
C ARG A 49 -17.44 -19.91 -21.04
N LEU A 50 -17.71 -20.10 -19.75
CA LEU A 50 -16.68 -19.97 -18.73
C LEU A 50 -15.67 -21.10 -18.92
N ARG A 51 -14.37 -20.77 -18.91
CA ARG A 51 -13.31 -21.76 -19.16
C ARG A 51 -13.09 -22.63 -17.94
N ASN A 52 -12.31 -22.14 -16.98
CA ASN A 52 -11.93 -22.85 -15.76
C ASN A 52 -12.14 -21.96 -14.53
N LEU A 53 -13.30 -21.30 -14.45
CA LEU A 53 -13.60 -20.28 -13.43
C LEU A 53 -13.24 -20.76 -12.01
N GLU A 54 -13.55 -22.01 -11.66
CA GLU A 54 -13.25 -22.56 -10.33
C GLU A 54 -11.75 -22.61 -10.04
N TYR A 55 -10.94 -23.05 -11.00
CA TYR A 55 -9.49 -23.08 -10.87
C TYR A 55 -8.90 -21.67 -10.84
N ASP A 56 -9.32 -20.80 -11.77
CA ASP A 56 -8.79 -19.44 -11.89
C ASP A 56 -9.14 -18.62 -10.63
N LEU A 57 -10.36 -18.75 -10.12
CA LEU A 57 -10.79 -18.12 -8.88
C LEU A 57 -10.06 -18.70 -7.66
N THR A 58 -9.95 -20.03 -7.54
CA THR A 58 -9.27 -20.68 -6.41
C THR A 58 -7.77 -20.34 -6.40
N SER A 59 -7.13 -20.31 -7.56
CA SER A 59 -5.72 -19.94 -7.69
C SER A 59 -5.51 -18.46 -7.40
N ALA A 60 -6.41 -17.59 -7.83
CA ALA A 60 -6.39 -16.17 -7.47
C ALA A 60 -6.55 -15.97 -5.95
N ILE A 61 -7.50 -16.65 -5.32
CA ILE A 61 -7.69 -16.65 -3.86
C ILE A 61 -6.43 -17.15 -3.16
N LYS A 62 -5.91 -18.32 -3.54
CA LYS A 62 -4.66 -18.85 -2.98
C LYS A 62 -3.51 -17.86 -3.14
N LYS A 63 -3.36 -17.25 -4.32
CA LYS A 63 -2.30 -16.28 -4.60
C LYS A 63 -2.39 -15.06 -3.70
N VAL A 64 -3.59 -14.48 -3.50
CA VAL A 64 -3.74 -13.32 -2.61
C VAL A 64 -3.60 -13.71 -1.13
N VAL A 65 -4.05 -14.91 -0.72
CA VAL A 65 -3.95 -15.39 0.67
C VAL A 65 -2.51 -15.74 1.03
N PHE A 66 -1.79 -16.49 0.19
CA PHE A 66 -0.39 -16.83 0.43
C PHE A 66 0.55 -15.64 0.19
N GLY A 67 0.18 -14.72 -0.70
CA GLY A 67 0.91 -13.47 -0.90
C GLY A 67 0.66 -12.45 0.21
N PHE A 68 -0.40 -12.63 1.00
CA PHE A 68 -0.68 -11.77 2.14
C PHE A 68 0.27 -12.08 3.28
N GLN A 69 0.99 -11.04 3.68
CA GLN A 69 1.82 -11.05 4.86
C GLN A 69 1.14 -10.14 5.88
N SER A 70 0.64 -10.75 6.96
CA SER A 70 0.15 -9.99 8.10
C SER A 70 1.32 -9.26 8.74
N VAL A 71 1.04 -8.14 9.39
CA VAL A 71 2.08 -7.41 10.11
C VAL A 71 2.67 -8.19 11.26
N GLY A 72 1.89 -9.07 11.90
CA GLY A 72 2.44 -10.04 12.85
C GLY A 72 3.51 -10.94 12.22
N SER A 73 3.32 -11.42 10.99
CA SER A 73 4.34 -12.22 10.28
C SER A 73 5.57 -11.40 9.89
N VAL A 74 5.39 -10.14 9.49
CA VAL A 74 6.52 -9.22 9.20
C VAL A 74 7.33 -8.98 10.46
N LEU A 75 6.68 -8.58 11.56
CA LEU A 75 7.31 -8.30 12.85
C LEU A 75 8.00 -9.54 13.44
N ALA A 76 7.40 -10.72 13.33
CA ALA A 76 7.99 -11.97 13.80
C ALA A 76 9.28 -12.35 13.04
N ALA A 77 9.41 -11.95 11.77
CA ALA A 77 10.59 -12.19 10.96
C ALA A 77 11.75 -11.21 11.23
N LEU A 78 11.50 -10.12 11.97
CA LEU A 78 12.53 -9.10 12.21
C LEU A 78 13.56 -9.57 13.22
N SER A 79 14.83 -9.38 12.87
CA SER A 79 15.96 -9.64 13.77
C SER A 79 15.95 -8.69 14.97
N GLU A 80 15.75 -7.40 14.70
CA GLU A 80 15.73 -6.33 15.69
C GLU A 80 14.32 -5.72 15.83
N PRO A 81 13.96 -5.16 17.00
CA PRO A 81 12.68 -4.49 17.16
C PRO A 81 12.65 -3.20 16.35
N VAL A 82 11.48 -2.89 15.78
CA VAL A 82 11.23 -1.64 15.07
C VAL A 82 10.67 -0.62 16.04
N GLU A 83 11.13 0.62 15.92
CA GLU A 83 10.67 1.74 16.74
C GLU A 83 9.80 2.68 15.90
N LEU A 84 8.55 2.91 16.32
CA LEU A 84 7.70 3.96 15.80
C LEU A 84 7.66 5.11 16.81
N THR A 85 8.09 6.30 16.41
CA THR A 85 8.01 7.51 17.22
C THR A 85 6.98 8.48 16.62
N LEU A 86 5.98 8.85 17.43
CA LEU A 86 5.03 9.91 17.12
C LEU A 86 5.57 11.23 17.67
N TYR A 87 5.97 12.13 16.79
CA TYR A 87 6.31 13.51 17.14
C TYR A 87 5.06 14.39 17.08
N THR A 88 4.63 14.88 18.23
CA THR A 88 3.41 15.68 18.36
C THR A 88 3.56 16.83 19.34
N THR A 89 2.96 17.97 19.02
CA THR A 89 2.90 19.17 19.89
C THR A 89 1.43 19.42 20.26
N PRO A 90 0.87 18.68 21.23
CA PRO A 90 -0.58 18.68 21.50
C PRO A 90 -1.11 20.07 21.88
N ASP A 91 -0.31 20.92 22.50
CA ASP A 91 -0.74 22.26 22.94
C ASP A 91 -1.02 23.22 21.78
N THR A 92 -0.35 23.04 20.63
CA THR A 92 -0.51 23.89 19.44
C THR A 92 -1.27 23.18 18.31
N THR A 93 -1.57 21.89 18.44
CA THR A 93 -2.29 21.13 17.42
C THR A 93 -3.78 21.54 17.38
N PRO A 94 -4.35 21.83 16.20
CA PRO A 94 -5.77 22.16 16.06
C PRO A 94 -6.71 21.12 16.68
N PRO A 95 -7.85 21.52 17.27
CA PRO A 95 -8.79 20.60 17.94
C PRO A 95 -9.22 19.41 17.08
N ASP A 96 -9.46 19.65 15.79
CA ASP A 96 -9.90 18.62 14.83
C ASP A 96 -8.87 17.48 14.63
N LEU A 97 -7.60 17.72 14.98
CA LEU A 97 -6.51 16.74 14.87
C LEU A 97 -6.15 16.08 16.20
N GLN A 98 -6.71 16.53 17.32
CA GLN A 98 -6.49 15.92 18.63
C GLN A 98 -7.06 14.50 18.69
N GLU A 99 -8.22 14.29 18.04
CA GLU A 99 -8.81 12.96 17.87
C GLU A 99 -7.85 12.06 17.10
N ALA A 100 -7.27 12.56 16.01
CA ALA A 100 -6.32 11.81 15.19
C ALA A 100 -5.06 11.39 15.98
N ILE A 101 -4.51 12.26 16.84
CA ILE A 101 -3.40 11.89 17.74
C ILE A 101 -3.80 10.72 18.62
N THR A 102 -4.99 10.77 19.22
CA THR A 102 -5.51 9.73 20.11
C THR A 102 -5.71 8.41 19.36
N THR A 103 -6.26 8.48 18.14
CA THR A 103 -6.44 7.31 17.27
C THR A 103 -5.10 6.70 16.88
N ILE A 104 -4.11 7.51 16.51
CA ILE A 104 -2.76 7.05 16.18
C ILE A 104 -2.13 6.33 17.37
N GLN A 105 -2.18 6.93 18.56
CA GLN A 105 -1.65 6.32 19.78
C GLN A 105 -2.33 4.99 20.09
N THR A 106 -3.65 4.93 19.97
CA THR A 106 -4.43 3.70 20.22
C THR A 106 -4.05 2.59 19.24
N VAL A 107 -3.99 2.90 17.95
CA VAL A 107 -3.62 1.93 16.91
C VAL A 107 -2.18 1.46 17.06
N ALA A 108 -1.23 2.38 17.26
CA ALA A 108 0.18 2.06 17.41
C ALA A 108 0.44 1.23 18.67
N GLN A 109 -0.23 1.55 19.78
CA GLN A 109 -0.14 0.76 21.02
C GLN A 109 -0.72 -0.64 20.82
N SER A 110 -1.87 -0.77 20.17
CA SER A 110 -2.44 -2.09 19.84
C SER A 110 -1.47 -2.94 19.01
N ILE A 111 -0.78 -2.34 18.03
CA ILE A 111 0.25 -3.06 17.25
C ILE A 111 1.41 -3.47 18.14
N ALA A 112 1.88 -2.59 19.05
CA ALA A 112 2.97 -2.90 19.99
C ALA A 112 2.62 -4.07 20.92
N ASP A 113 1.39 -4.08 21.43
CA ASP A 113 0.88 -5.14 22.32
C ASP A 113 0.86 -6.50 21.59
N ASP A 114 0.43 -6.51 20.32
CA ASP A 114 0.38 -7.71 19.49
C ASP A 114 1.76 -8.16 18.96
N ALA A 115 2.77 -7.29 18.99
CA ALA A 115 4.07 -7.51 18.35
C ALA A 115 5.04 -8.37 19.17
N GLY A 116 4.72 -8.74 20.42
CA GLY A 116 5.60 -9.53 21.27
C GLY A 116 6.98 -8.89 21.49
N GLY A 117 7.03 -7.55 21.56
CA GLY A 117 8.27 -6.78 21.74
C GLY A 117 9.08 -6.52 20.47
N LYS A 118 8.59 -6.92 19.29
CA LYS A 118 9.21 -6.61 17.99
C LYS A 118 8.83 -5.25 17.42
N PHE A 119 7.89 -4.57 18.06
CA PHE A 119 7.47 -3.21 17.73
C PHE A 119 7.41 -2.40 19.02
N ILE A 120 8.07 -1.24 19.03
CA ILE A 120 8.16 -0.33 20.16
C ILE A 120 7.51 0.98 19.72
N PHE A 121 6.54 1.46 20.49
CA PHE A 121 5.86 2.73 20.22
C PHE A 121 6.27 3.78 21.24
N ASN A 122 6.69 4.95 20.76
CA ASN A 122 7.06 6.11 21.56
C ASN A 122 6.28 7.35 21.10
N THR A 123 5.93 8.22 22.04
CA THR A 123 5.40 9.55 21.74
C THR A 123 6.34 10.59 22.30
N VAL A 124 6.69 11.59 21.50
CA VAL A 124 7.65 12.63 21.88
C VAL A 124 7.10 14.00 21.51
N ASN A 125 7.13 14.92 22.47
CA ASN A 125 6.83 16.33 22.23
C ASN A 125 8.15 17.12 22.10
N PRO A 126 8.51 17.63 20.92
CA PRO A 126 9.75 18.39 20.73
C PRO A 126 9.79 19.74 21.47
N ASP A 127 8.66 20.20 22.02
CA ASP A 127 8.59 21.40 22.85
C ASP A 127 8.79 21.11 24.34
N ASP A 128 8.75 19.84 24.76
CA ASP A 128 9.08 19.47 26.13
C ASP A 128 10.60 19.55 26.33
N PRO A 129 11.10 20.36 27.29
CA PRO A 129 12.53 20.46 27.60
C PRO A 129 13.19 19.12 27.97
N ASN A 130 12.41 18.12 28.40
CA ASN A 130 12.90 16.80 28.80
C ASN A 130 12.80 15.74 27.69
N SER A 131 12.31 16.11 26.50
CA SER A 131 12.11 15.17 25.38
C SER A 131 13.42 14.64 24.79
N GLY A 132 14.55 15.33 25.03
CA GLY A 132 15.85 14.98 24.47
C GLY A 132 15.99 15.27 22.97
N ILE A 133 14.96 15.84 22.34
CA ILE A 133 14.96 16.22 20.92
C ILE A 133 14.31 17.59 20.72
N THR A 134 14.92 18.42 19.90
CA THR A 134 14.44 19.77 19.59
C THR A 134 13.78 19.80 18.20
N ARG A 135 12.95 20.82 17.96
CA ARG A 135 12.41 21.10 16.62
C ARG A 135 13.51 21.21 15.54
N GLN A 136 14.67 21.77 15.89
CA GLN A 136 15.80 21.89 14.96
C GLN A 136 16.39 20.52 14.61
N GLN A 137 16.56 19.64 15.60
CA GLN A 137 17.02 18.27 15.35
C GLN A 137 16.02 17.47 14.51
N LEU A 138 14.71 17.67 14.69
CA LEU A 138 13.71 17.04 13.82
C LEU A 138 13.88 17.45 12.34
N PHE A 139 14.27 18.69 12.10
CA PHE A 139 14.58 19.16 10.75
C PHE A 139 15.92 18.60 10.24
N ASP A 140 16.98 18.65 11.05
CA ASP A 140 18.31 18.23 10.62
C ASP A 140 18.42 16.70 10.40
N ASP A 141 17.82 15.92 11.30
CA ASP A 141 17.92 14.45 11.28
C ASP A 141 16.88 13.81 10.35
N TYR A 142 15.67 14.37 10.30
CA TYR A 142 14.53 13.74 9.62
C TYR A 142 13.89 14.64 8.54
N ASN A 143 14.39 15.86 8.32
CA ASN A 143 13.78 16.85 7.43
C ASN A 143 12.30 17.10 7.73
N LEU A 144 11.92 17.02 9.00
CA LEU A 144 10.56 17.26 9.45
C LEU A 144 10.34 18.75 9.68
N GLN A 145 9.35 19.30 8.98
CA GLN A 145 8.93 20.68 9.13
C GLN A 145 7.61 20.73 9.91
N PRO A 146 7.42 21.75 10.76
CA PRO A 146 6.16 21.91 11.47
C PRO A 146 5.07 22.38 10.51
N PHE A 147 3.84 21.99 10.79
CA PHE A 147 2.66 22.51 10.13
C PHE A 147 2.23 23.82 10.76
N LEU A 148 1.79 24.79 9.95
CA LEU A 148 1.21 26.03 10.48
C LEU A 148 -0.21 25.78 10.99
N THR A 149 -0.57 26.35 12.14
CA THR A 149 -1.94 26.22 12.67
C THR A 149 -2.94 27.05 11.89
N SER A 150 -2.50 28.17 11.30
CA SER A 150 -3.29 29.08 10.48
C SER A 150 -2.37 29.85 9.52
N LEU A 151 -2.93 30.32 8.39
CA LEU A 151 -2.19 31.16 7.43
C LEU A 151 -1.76 32.52 8.03
N PHE A 152 -2.35 32.91 9.15
CA PHE A 152 -2.13 34.21 9.79
C PHE A 152 -1.47 34.11 11.18
N SER A 153 -1.17 32.90 11.66
CA SER A 153 -0.44 32.69 12.92
C SER A 153 1.01 32.31 12.64
N ASN A 154 1.89 32.64 13.57
CA ASN A 154 3.25 32.08 13.61
C ASN A 154 3.30 30.76 14.39
N ASP A 155 2.15 30.30 14.90
CA ASP A 155 2.05 29.08 15.67
C ASP A 155 2.13 27.88 14.73
N SER A 156 2.89 26.89 15.18
CA SER A 156 3.16 25.72 14.37
C SER A 156 3.24 24.47 15.23
N TYR A 157 2.81 23.35 14.66
CA TYR A 157 2.66 22.08 15.36
C TYR A 157 3.33 20.94 14.59
N TYR A 158 3.74 19.90 15.31
CA TYR A 158 4.19 18.64 14.72
C TYR A 158 3.08 17.61 14.82
N LEU A 159 2.91 16.83 13.75
CA LEU A 159 2.12 15.60 13.73
C LEU A 159 2.77 14.66 12.71
N HIS A 160 3.89 14.07 13.10
CA HIS A 160 4.70 13.23 12.22
C HIS A 160 4.98 11.90 12.89
N MET A 161 4.97 10.83 12.12
CA MET A 161 5.34 9.50 12.57
C MET A 161 6.65 9.10 11.89
N VAL A 162 7.62 8.62 12.66
CA VAL A 162 8.90 8.14 12.13
C VAL A 162 9.07 6.69 12.54
N LEU A 163 9.28 5.82 11.56
CA LEU A 163 9.55 4.41 11.75
C LEU A 163 11.04 4.15 11.54
N LYS A 164 11.69 3.54 12.54
CA LYS A 164 13.11 3.20 12.50
C LYS A 164 13.29 1.68 12.63
N ASN A 165 13.93 1.08 11.64
CA ASN A 165 14.24 -0.34 11.59
C ASN A 165 15.75 -0.51 11.36
N GLY A 166 16.50 -0.71 12.44
CA GLY A 166 17.97 -0.73 12.39
C GLY A 166 18.54 0.57 11.82
N THR A 167 19.09 0.51 10.60
CA THR A 167 19.66 1.65 9.88
C THR A 167 18.67 2.37 8.96
N THR A 168 17.52 1.77 8.65
CA THR A 168 16.51 2.41 7.79
C THR A 168 15.57 3.25 8.63
N GLN A 169 15.27 4.44 8.12
CA GLN A 169 14.35 5.39 8.73
C GLN A 169 13.34 5.82 7.68
N GLU A 170 12.08 5.82 8.05
CA GLU A 170 10.98 6.15 7.15
C GLU A 170 9.99 7.09 7.84
N VAL A 171 9.73 8.23 7.21
CA VAL A 171 8.70 9.17 7.67
C VAL A 171 7.35 8.73 7.11
N ILE A 172 6.36 8.59 7.98
CA ILE A 172 4.99 8.24 7.63
C ILE A 172 4.16 9.53 7.63
N TYR A 173 3.66 9.89 6.45
CA TYR A 173 2.79 11.05 6.28
C TYR A 173 1.32 10.66 6.50
N PRO A 174 0.59 11.36 7.38
CA PRO A 174 -0.83 11.14 7.57
C PRO A 174 -1.59 11.36 6.25
N THR A 175 -2.55 10.49 5.94
CA THR A 175 -3.47 10.70 4.81
C THR A 175 -4.65 11.57 5.23
N ASN A 176 -5.42 12.06 4.26
CA ASN A 176 -6.67 12.78 4.54
C ASN A 176 -7.70 11.93 5.30
N ASP A 177 -7.61 10.60 5.17
CA ASP A 177 -8.35 9.64 6.00
C ASP A 177 -7.53 9.31 7.25
N LEU A 178 -8.09 9.70 8.40
CA LEU A 178 -7.52 9.51 9.74
C LEU A 178 -8.29 8.45 10.55
N SER A 179 -9.06 7.58 9.88
CA SER A 179 -9.70 6.44 10.53
C SER A 179 -8.68 5.44 11.07
N GLU A 180 -9.07 4.66 12.08
CA GLU A 180 -8.23 3.60 12.66
C GLU A 180 -7.68 2.64 11.60
N GLY A 181 -8.53 2.22 10.65
CA GLY A 181 -8.14 1.30 9.58
C GLY A 181 -7.12 1.91 8.62
N ALA A 182 -7.28 3.19 8.28
CA ALA A 182 -6.33 3.91 7.44
C ALA A 182 -4.97 4.04 8.14
N ILE A 183 -4.96 4.53 9.38
CA ILE A 183 -3.74 4.68 10.18
C ILE A 183 -3.03 3.34 10.36
N ARG A 184 -3.77 2.28 10.70
CA ARG A 184 -3.21 0.93 10.81
C ARG A 184 -2.55 0.55 9.50
N SER A 185 -3.26 0.64 8.38
CA SER A 185 -2.69 0.30 7.07
C SER A 185 -1.43 1.11 6.73
N GLN A 186 -1.36 2.39 7.11
CA GLN A 186 -0.17 3.20 6.89
C GLN A 186 1.06 2.69 7.66
N ILE A 187 0.90 2.42 8.96
CA ILE A 187 1.96 1.87 9.81
C ILE A 187 2.40 0.51 9.26
N GLU A 188 1.43 -0.33 8.90
CA GLU A 188 1.70 -1.65 8.33
C GLU A 188 2.48 -1.58 7.02
N ASN A 189 2.13 -0.64 6.14
CA ASN A 189 2.82 -0.45 4.86
C ASN A 189 4.25 0.09 5.05
N ALA A 190 4.47 0.99 6.01
CA ALA A 190 5.81 1.46 6.35
C ALA A 190 6.68 0.34 6.94
N LEU A 191 6.12 -0.52 7.80
CA LEU A 191 6.80 -1.71 8.30
C LEU A 191 7.22 -2.63 7.15
N LYS A 192 6.33 -2.89 6.19
CA LYS A 192 6.65 -3.72 5.01
C LYS A 192 7.75 -3.13 4.13
N ARG A 193 7.78 -1.81 3.94
CA ARG A 193 8.80 -1.13 3.11
C ARG A 193 10.16 -1.04 3.79
N SER A 194 10.19 -0.82 5.10
CA SER A 194 11.44 -0.76 5.87
C SER A 194 12.09 -2.13 6.10
N SER A 195 11.34 -3.22 5.95
CA SER A 195 11.81 -4.59 6.20
C SER A 195 12.45 -5.23 4.96
N THR A 196 13.65 -5.80 5.13
CA THR A 196 14.39 -6.50 4.06
C THR A 196 13.75 -7.85 3.69
N GLY A 197 13.71 -8.20 2.40
CA GLY A 197 13.18 -9.49 1.91
C GLY A 197 11.69 -9.47 1.53
N PHE A 198 10.99 -8.36 1.76
CA PHE A 198 9.56 -8.21 1.46
C PHE A 198 9.28 -7.36 0.21
N LEU A 199 10.28 -6.62 -0.28
CA LEU A 199 10.17 -5.85 -1.52
C LEU A 199 10.23 -6.79 -2.74
N LYS A 200 9.31 -6.60 -3.69
CA LYS A 200 9.35 -7.30 -4.97
C LYS A 200 10.57 -6.85 -5.76
N THR A 201 11.41 -7.79 -6.18
CA THR A 201 12.54 -7.49 -7.08
C THR A 201 12.01 -7.31 -8.50
N VAL A 202 12.22 -6.13 -9.09
CA VAL A 202 11.88 -5.86 -10.48
C VAL A 202 13.15 -5.92 -11.32
N GLY A 203 13.21 -6.87 -12.26
CA GLY A 203 14.26 -6.93 -13.27
C GLY A 203 13.87 -6.09 -14.48
N LEU A 204 14.58 -5.00 -14.72
CA LEU A 204 14.45 -4.24 -15.96
C LEU A 204 15.44 -4.80 -16.98
N TRP A 205 14.93 -5.45 -18.01
CA TRP A 205 15.73 -5.82 -19.18
C TRP A 205 15.46 -4.80 -20.29
N THR A 206 16.50 -4.06 -20.66
CA THR A 206 16.48 -3.20 -21.85
C THR A 206 17.22 -3.90 -22.99
N PRO A 207 16.66 -3.92 -24.22
CA PRO A 207 17.39 -4.44 -25.37
C PRO A 207 18.68 -3.64 -25.57
N PRO A 208 19.81 -4.30 -25.91
CA PRO A 208 21.02 -3.57 -26.24
C PRO A 208 20.78 -2.66 -27.44
N SER A 209 21.23 -1.41 -27.32
CA SER A 209 21.19 -0.41 -28.38
C SER A 209 22.13 -0.80 -29.52
N VAL A 210 21.69 -1.70 -30.40
CA VAL A 210 22.44 -2.04 -31.61
C VAL A 210 22.29 -0.91 -32.63
N PRO A 211 23.39 -0.29 -33.09
CA PRO A 211 23.31 0.73 -34.14
C PRO A 211 22.69 0.10 -35.38
N THR A 212 21.56 0.67 -35.82
CA THR A 212 20.88 0.24 -37.04
C THR A 212 21.45 1.02 -38.22
N GLN A 213 21.73 0.30 -39.31
CA GLN A 213 22.08 0.93 -40.58
C GLN A 213 20.81 1.36 -41.29
N ASP A 214 20.78 2.63 -41.65
CA ASP A 214 19.82 3.20 -42.60
C ASP A 214 19.91 2.45 -43.95
N MET A 215 18.83 2.46 -44.75
CA MET A 215 18.82 1.96 -46.13
C MET A 215 19.93 2.53 -47.04
N PHE A 216 20.53 3.66 -46.68
CA PHE A 216 21.68 4.29 -47.34
C PHE A 216 23.04 3.93 -46.71
N GLY A 217 23.09 2.96 -45.78
CA GLY A 217 24.33 2.44 -45.19
C GLY A 217 24.97 3.32 -44.12
N GLN A 218 24.32 4.41 -43.72
CA GLN A 218 24.79 5.26 -42.62
C GLN A 218 24.43 4.65 -41.26
N GLN A 219 25.40 4.63 -40.34
CA GLN A 219 25.17 4.23 -38.96
C GLN A 219 24.32 5.30 -38.28
N ARG A 220 23.11 4.95 -37.84
CA ARG A 220 22.35 5.77 -36.91
C ARG A 220 22.78 5.43 -35.50
N GLN A 221 23.19 6.44 -34.73
CA GLN A 221 23.30 6.27 -33.29
C GLN A 221 21.91 5.98 -32.71
N PRO A 222 21.83 5.10 -31.69
CA PRO A 222 20.57 4.72 -31.07
C PRO A 222 19.83 5.91 -30.47
#